data_AF-A0A7Y4ZQW7-F1
#
_entry.id   AF-A0A7Y4ZQW7-F1
#
_cell.length_a   1.000
_cell.length_b   1.000
_cell.length_c   1.000
_cell.angle_alpha   90.00
_cell.angle_beta   90.00
_cell.angle_gamma   90.00
#
_symmetry.space_group_name_H-M   'P 1'
#
loop_
_entity.id
_entity.type
_entity.pdbx_description
1 polymer ?
#
loop_
_entity_poly.entity_id
_entity_poly.type
_entity_poly.pdbx_seq_one_letter_code
_entity_poly.pdbx_strand_id
1 'polypeptide(L)'
;MNRRGAVLAVVAALTAIHAGCSVGAPPLVEPAAVSCVAPHGKACGNQCVDRRDVAFGCGAESCAPCVVPHAALIVCGAQGTCVADKCSARWGNCNGEANDGCETDLLSPNTCGSCSVRCAESESCSTRGCGACVAPEEACDRSCVDKRTDELHCGRCDIVCPTPAHGKPQCIASTCRVKCDDGYLQCTKDGPCELAVPFFRDLDGDTWGGASAGSGCANAVPLGAVLRGGDCNDAERNAFPGQTAFFGTPYGASNGGTSFDYDCDGVELGGPGQAAGVCASGPVASSAGCSPGYTKTARSGAGVNPLCGSAQGYACDGSAPPCTTRPLAPYACR
;
A
#
# COMPACT_ATOMS: atom_id res chain seq x y z
N MET A 1 77.09 31.40 12.20
CA MET A 1 77.36 29.96 12.10
C MET A 1 76.06 29.27 12.53
N ASN A 2 75.26 28.50 11.80
CA ASN A 2 75.27 27.76 10.53
C ASN A 2 73.85 27.93 9.92
N ARG A 3 73.63 28.43 8.69
CA ARG A 3 73.72 27.80 7.35
C ARG A 3 72.81 26.57 7.10
N ARG A 4 71.86 26.82 6.17
CA ARG A 4 71.20 25.92 5.18
C ARG A 4 69.94 25.18 5.68
N GLY A 5 68.83 25.14 4.95
CA GLY A 5 68.58 25.48 3.56
C GLY A 5 67.09 25.70 3.26
N ALA A 6 66.86 26.47 2.19
CA ALA A 6 65.57 26.74 1.60
C ALA A 6 65.02 25.50 0.86
N VAL A 7 63.71 25.28 0.94
CA VAL A 7 62.97 24.55 -0.09
C VAL A 7 61.80 25.41 -0.53
N LEU A 8 61.98 25.96 -1.71
CA LEU A 8 61.05 26.77 -2.49
C LEU A 8 60.01 25.82 -3.11
N ALA A 9 58.77 25.82 -2.62
CA ALA A 9 57.67 25.10 -3.26
C ALA A 9 56.96 26.03 -4.24
N VAL A 10 57.33 25.90 -5.52
CA VAL A 10 56.63 26.47 -6.67
C VAL A 10 55.31 25.70 -6.83
N VAL A 11 54.18 26.34 -6.55
CA VAL A 11 52.86 25.81 -6.98
C VAL A 11 52.40 26.64 -8.16
N ALA A 12 52.56 26.04 -9.35
CA ALA A 12 52.05 26.55 -10.60
C ALA A 12 50.51 26.56 -10.57
N ALA A 13 49.92 27.71 -10.86
CA ALA A 13 48.50 27.84 -11.14
C ALA A 13 48.18 27.18 -12.49
N LEU A 14 47.73 25.92 -12.47
CA LEU A 14 47.02 25.33 -13.59
C LEU A 14 45.57 25.84 -13.55
N THR A 15 45.25 26.77 -14.43
CA THR A 15 43.87 27.10 -14.80
C THR A 15 43.29 25.93 -15.60
N ALA A 16 42.62 25.00 -14.90
CA ALA A 16 41.76 24.01 -15.54
C ALA A 16 40.42 24.68 -15.89
N ILE A 17 40.25 25.01 -17.16
CA ILE A 17 38.95 25.39 -17.74
C ILE A 17 38.05 24.15 -17.64
N HIS A 18 37.28 24.05 -16.56
CA HIS A 18 36.13 23.15 -16.52
C HIS A 18 35.01 23.81 -17.32
N ALA A 19 34.89 23.39 -18.58
CA ALA A 19 33.64 23.53 -19.32
C ALA A 19 32.59 22.67 -18.62
N GLY A 20 31.96 23.24 -17.59
CA GLY A 20 30.81 22.65 -16.94
C GLY A 20 29.64 22.65 -17.92
N CYS A 21 29.37 21.51 -18.54
CA CYS A 21 28.04 21.21 -19.04
C CYS A 21 27.12 21.07 -17.82
N SER A 22 26.55 22.18 -17.36
CA SER A 22 25.39 22.14 -16.48
C SER A 22 24.22 21.62 -17.30
N VAL A 23 24.01 20.29 -17.26
CA VAL A 23 22.73 19.71 -17.66
C VAL A 23 21.75 20.25 -16.64
N GLY A 24 21.03 21.31 -17.00
CA GLY A 24 19.95 21.84 -16.18
C GLY A 24 18.98 20.69 -15.92
N ALA A 25 18.80 20.35 -14.65
CA ALA A 25 17.71 19.47 -14.27
C ALA A 25 16.43 20.04 -14.92
N PRO A 26 15.64 19.22 -15.64
CA PRO A 26 14.36 19.69 -16.14
C PRO A 26 13.58 20.26 -14.94
N PRO A 27 12.88 21.39 -15.11
CA PRO A 27 12.07 21.93 -14.02
C PRO A 27 11.17 20.81 -13.53
N LEU A 28 11.15 20.60 -12.21
CA LEU A 28 10.13 19.78 -11.59
C LEU A 28 8.81 20.43 -11.99
N VAL A 29 8.16 19.87 -13.00
CA VAL A 29 6.78 20.23 -13.35
C VAL A 29 6.00 19.75 -12.13
N GLU A 30 5.67 20.66 -11.22
CA GLU A 30 4.70 20.37 -10.17
C GLU A 30 3.47 19.77 -10.87
N PRO A 31 2.96 18.61 -10.42
CA PRO A 31 1.78 18.03 -11.02
C PRO A 31 0.69 19.11 -10.98
N ALA A 32 0.08 19.39 -12.14
CA ALA A 32 -0.98 20.39 -12.25
C ALA A 32 -2.01 20.11 -11.14
N ALA A 33 -2.19 21.07 -10.23
CA ALA A 33 -3.15 20.94 -9.15
C ALA A 33 -4.51 20.54 -9.73
N VAL A 34 -5.08 19.45 -9.22
CA VAL A 34 -6.35 18.93 -9.71
C VAL A 34 -7.41 20.02 -9.61
N SER A 35 -7.90 20.50 -10.76
CA SER A 35 -8.91 21.57 -10.83
C SER A 35 -10.29 20.96 -10.66
N CYS A 36 -10.84 21.08 -9.45
CA CYS A 36 -12.19 20.59 -9.15
C CYS A 36 -13.28 21.58 -9.52
N VAL A 37 -14.44 21.07 -9.92
CA VAL A 37 -15.60 21.89 -10.32
C VAL A 37 -16.15 22.61 -9.09
N ALA A 38 -15.98 23.94 -9.05
CA ALA A 38 -16.67 24.79 -8.09
C ALA A 38 -18.17 24.84 -8.40
N PRO A 39 -19.08 24.98 -7.41
CA PRO A 39 -18.81 25.22 -5.98
C PRO A 39 -18.78 23.95 -5.12
N HIS A 40 -18.95 22.75 -5.69
CA HIS A 40 -19.15 21.51 -4.92
C HIS A 40 -17.88 20.68 -4.74
N GLY A 41 -16.92 20.77 -5.67
CA GLY A 41 -15.68 19.99 -5.63
C GLY A 41 -14.56 20.70 -4.87
N LYS A 42 -13.75 19.92 -4.14
CA LYS A 42 -12.43 20.33 -3.62
C LYS A 42 -11.39 19.27 -3.96
N ALA A 43 -10.14 19.70 -4.04
CA ALA A 43 -9.02 18.81 -4.31
C ALA A 43 -8.51 18.22 -2.99
N CYS A 44 -8.49 16.90 -2.89
CA CYS A 44 -7.88 16.15 -1.79
C CYS A 44 -6.86 15.17 -2.37
N GLY A 45 -5.59 15.56 -2.32
CA GLY A 45 -4.52 14.87 -3.06
C GLY A 45 -4.78 14.91 -4.57
N ASN A 46 -4.82 13.74 -5.20
CA ASN A 46 -5.06 13.60 -6.64
C ASN A 46 -6.54 13.38 -7.00
N GLN A 47 -7.47 13.63 -6.08
CA GLN A 47 -8.90 13.38 -6.28
C GLN A 47 -9.74 14.64 -6.05
N CYS A 48 -10.81 14.77 -6.83
CA CYS A 48 -11.88 15.71 -6.53
C CYS A 48 -12.95 15.04 -5.70
N VAL A 49 -13.24 15.63 -4.54
CA VAL A 49 -14.26 15.14 -3.60
C VAL A 49 -15.30 16.23 -3.37
N ASP A 50 -16.50 15.84 -2.94
CA ASP A 50 -17.56 16.80 -2.60
C ASP A 50 -17.20 17.55 -1.30
N ARG A 51 -17.43 18.86 -1.27
CA ARG A 51 -17.17 19.75 -0.11
C ARG A 51 -18.10 19.48 1.07
N ARG A 52 -19.14 18.68 0.88
CA ARG A 52 -20.07 18.20 1.91
C ARG A 52 -19.89 16.71 2.23
N ASP A 53 -18.89 16.06 1.64
CA ASP A 53 -18.54 14.70 2.02
C ASP A 53 -17.78 14.70 3.34
N VAL A 54 -18.44 14.24 4.40
CA VAL A 54 -17.87 14.17 5.75
C VAL A 54 -16.65 13.24 5.83
N ALA A 55 -16.46 12.30 4.88
CA ALA A 55 -15.25 11.47 4.80
C ALA A 55 -14.01 12.28 4.40
N PHE A 56 -14.20 13.43 3.77
CA PHE A 56 -13.13 14.36 3.40
C PHE A 56 -13.28 15.71 4.08
N GLY A 57 -14.05 15.78 5.17
CA GLY A 57 -14.30 17.00 5.92
C GLY A 57 -15.23 17.98 5.22
N CYS A 58 -15.66 18.99 5.95
CA CYS A 58 -16.58 20.00 5.44
C CYS A 58 -15.84 21.26 4.98
N GLY A 59 -16.34 21.90 3.92
CA GLY A 59 -15.80 23.17 3.42
C GLY A 59 -14.62 23.03 2.46
N ALA A 60 -13.99 24.16 2.11
CA ALA A 60 -13.00 24.29 1.03
C ALA A 60 -11.58 23.82 1.40
N GLU A 61 -11.23 23.93 2.67
CA GLU A 61 -9.82 24.01 3.12
C GLU A 61 -9.28 22.70 3.70
N SER A 62 -10.17 21.85 4.25
CA SER A 62 -9.76 20.61 4.92
C SER A 62 -10.13 19.39 4.08
N CYS A 63 -9.24 18.41 4.06
CA CYS A 63 -9.48 17.05 3.56
C CYS A 63 -9.52 16.01 4.70
N ALA A 64 -9.38 16.46 5.95
CA ALA A 64 -9.47 15.59 7.10
C ALA A 64 -10.94 15.19 7.33
N PRO A 65 -11.25 13.89 7.52
CA PRO A 65 -12.61 13.45 7.80
C PRO A 65 -13.17 14.15 9.03
N CYS A 66 -14.48 14.38 9.03
CA CYS A 66 -15.16 14.90 10.19
C CYS A 66 -15.08 13.92 11.35
N VAL A 67 -14.66 14.42 12.51
CA VAL A 67 -14.72 13.73 13.79
C VAL A 67 -15.49 14.62 14.75
N VAL A 68 -16.72 14.21 15.08
CA VAL A 68 -17.55 14.90 16.06
C VAL A 68 -17.87 13.90 17.18
N PRO A 69 -17.44 14.16 18.42
CA PRO A 69 -17.61 13.22 19.53
C PRO A 69 -19.07 12.81 19.74
N HIS A 70 -19.25 11.50 19.97
CA HIS A 70 -20.53 10.90 20.32
C HIS A 70 -21.71 11.18 19.35
N ALA A 71 -21.42 11.55 18.10
CA ALA A 71 -22.43 11.72 17.05
C ALA A 71 -22.72 10.38 16.34
N ALA A 72 -24.00 10.01 16.25
CA ALA A 72 -24.47 8.90 15.42
C ALA A 72 -24.60 9.28 13.93
N LEU A 73 -24.84 10.56 13.66
CA LEU A 73 -24.88 11.11 12.31
C LEU A 73 -24.16 12.46 12.31
N ILE A 74 -23.19 12.58 11.41
CA ILE A 74 -22.41 13.80 11.20
C ILE A 74 -22.79 14.35 9.83
N VAL A 75 -23.02 15.67 9.76
CA VAL A 75 -23.30 16.38 8.51
C VAL A 75 -22.45 17.64 8.41
N CYS A 76 -22.36 18.19 7.21
CA CYS A 76 -21.78 19.51 7.00
C CYS A 76 -22.80 20.60 7.26
N GLY A 77 -22.55 21.42 8.27
CA GLY A 77 -23.34 22.60 8.60
C GLY A 77 -23.24 23.69 7.52
N ALA A 78 -24.08 24.73 7.65
CA ALA A 78 -24.19 25.80 6.65
C ALA A 78 -22.88 26.55 6.37
N GLN A 79 -21.94 26.56 7.34
CA GLN A 79 -20.63 27.21 7.23
C GLN A 79 -19.51 26.25 6.79
N GLY A 80 -19.84 25.03 6.37
CA GLY A 80 -18.83 24.01 6.07
C GLY A 80 -18.11 23.51 7.32
N THR A 81 -18.74 23.58 8.49
CA THR A 81 -18.26 22.94 9.73
C THR A 81 -18.85 21.54 9.87
N CYS A 82 -18.09 20.63 10.45
CA CYS A 82 -18.62 19.33 10.86
C CYS A 82 -19.56 19.53 12.06
N VAL A 83 -20.78 19.01 12.00
CA VAL A 83 -21.75 19.11 13.11
C VAL A 83 -22.43 17.77 13.37
N ALA A 84 -22.77 17.51 14.63
CA ALA A 84 -23.60 16.39 15.03
C ALA A 84 -25.07 16.68 14.67
N ASP A 85 -25.58 16.01 13.64
CA ASP A 85 -27.00 16.06 13.28
C ASP A 85 -27.84 15.21 14.26
N LYS A 86 -27.27 14.07 14.67
CA LYS A 86 -27.88 13.16 15.63
C LYS A 86 -26.85 12.63 16.60
N CYS A 87 -27.15 12.73 17.89
CA CYS A 87 -26.32 12.11 18.92
C CYS A 87 -26.49 10.59 18.97
N SER A 88 -25.41 9.92 19.35
CA SER A 88 -25.43 8.51 19.74
C SER A 88 -26.39 8.29 20.90
N ALA A 89 -26.90 7.07 21.03
CA ALA A 89 -27.75 6.72 22.16
C ALA A 89 -27.03 7.05 23.47
N ARG A 90 -27.77 7.63 24.43
CA ARG A 90 -27.27 8.15 25.71
C ARG A 90 -26.45 9.42 25.66
N TRP A 91 -26.25 10.05 24.50
CA TRP A 91 -25.54 11.33 24.42
C TRP A 91 -26.48 12.46 24.00
N GLY A 92 -26.20 13.66 24.47
CA GLY A 92 -27.01 14.86 24.22
C GLY A 92 -26.15 16.08 23.97
N ASN A 93 -26.63 16.95 23.07
CA ASN A 93 -26.11 18.30 22.88
C ASN A 93 -26.88 19.26 23.80
N CYS A 94 -26.38 19.45 25.03
CA CYS A 94 -27.08 20.21 26.06
C CYS A 94 -26.70 21.69 26.16
N ASN A 95 -25.58 22.09 25.55
CA ASN A 95 -25.24 23.51 25.35
C ASN A 95 -25.88 24.09 24.06
N GLY A 96 -26.37 23.22 23.16
CA GLY A 96 -26.99 23.61 21.90
C GLY A 96 -26.01 23.88 20.77
N GLU A 97 -24.72 23.58 20.95
CA GLU A 97 -23.68 23.77 19.96
C GLU A 97 -23.47 22.46 19.21
N ALA A 98 -23.82 22.39 17.93
CA ALA A 98 -23.75 21.12 17.21
C ALA A 98 -22.33 20.78 16.73
N ASN A 99 -21.42 21.75 16.76
CA ASN A 99 -20.06 21.64 16.20
C ASN A 99 -19.01 21.16 17.20
N ASP A 100 -19.26 21.22 18.51
CA ASP A 100 -18.39 20.62 19.52
C ASP A 100 -18.78 19.16 19.79
N GLY A 101 -20.07 18.83 19.64
CA GLY A 101 -20.57 17.47 19.50
C GLY A 101 -21.73 17.16 20.43
N CYS A 102 -21.79 15.92 20.90
CA CYS A 102 -22.83 15.44 21.81
C CYS A 102 -22.23 15.21 23.19
N GLU A 103 -21.86 16.31 23.85
CA GLU A 103 -20.92 16.32 24.96
C GLU A 103 -21.49 15.86 26.31
N THR A 104 -22.80 15.61 26.39
CA THR A 104 -23.47 15.28 27.66
C THR A 104 -23.93 13.84 27.70
N ASP A 105 -23.47 13.10 28.71
CA ASP A 105 -23.98 11.76 29.03
C ASP A 105 -25.38 11.86 29.67
N LEU A 106 -26.38 11.33 28.97
CA LEU A 106 -27.78 11.27 29.39
C LEU A 106 -28.08 10.06 30.29
N LEU A 107 -27.08 9.26 30.64
CA LEU A 107 -27.16 8.26 31.71
C LEU A 107 -26.66 8.82 33.05
N SER A 108 -26.18 10.06 33.09
CA SER A 108 -25.81 10.71 34.35
C SER A 108 -27.04 11.08 35.17
N PRO A 109 -26.99 11.00 36.52
CA PRO A 109 -28.08 11.44 37.39
C PRO A 109 -28.44 12.92 37.23
N ASN A 110 -27.59 13.75 36.63
CA ASN A 110 -27.86 15.19 36.45
C ASN A 110 -28.50 15.56 35.10
N THR A 111 -28.58 14.60 34.17
CA THR A 111 -29.01 14.79 32.77
C THR A 111 -29.81 13.58 32.26
N CYS A 112 -30.55 12.93 33.16
CA CYS A 112 -31.07 11.59 32.93
C CYS A 112 -32.16 11.53 31.84
N GLY A 113 -31.83 10.93 30.70
CA GLY A 113 -32.68 10.84 29.51
C GLY A 113 -32.91 12.18 28.80
N SER A 114 -32.54 13.32 29.39
CA SER A 114 -32.57 14.66 28.78
C SER A 114 -31.73 15.66 29.56
N CYS A 115 -31.29 16.72 28.89
CA CYS A 115 -30.37 17.74 29.43
C CYS A 115 -30.81 18.44 30.73
N SER A 116 -32.09 18.38 31.09
CA SER A 116 -32.63 19.11 32.25
C SER A 116 -33.12 18.22 33.39
N VAL A 117 -33.14 16.90 33.20
CA VAL A 117 -33.66 15.97 34.22
C VAL A 117 -32.58 15.63 35.23
N ARG A 118 -32.88 15.88 36.51
CA ARG A 118 -32.01 15.56 37.65
C ARG A 118 -32.71 14.57 38.55
N CYS A 119 -32.05 13.45 38.82
CA CYS A 119 -32.54 12.42 39.72
C CYS A 119 -32.33 12.83 41.18
N ALA A 120 -33.26 12.42 42.05
CA ALA A 120 -33.11 12.61 43.49
C ALA A 120 -31.83 11.91 43.99
N GLU A 121 -31.27 12.35 45.12
CA GLU A 121 -29.99 11.82 45.64
C GLU A 121 -29.98 10.30 45.84
N SER A 122 -31.14 9.71 46.18
CA SER A 122 -31.34 8.27 46.35
C SER A 122 -31.58 7.50 45.04
N GLU A 123 -31.70 8.19 43.92
CA GLU A 123 -32.01 7.62 42.61
C GLU A 123 -30.78 7.55 41.72
N SER A 124 -30.74 6.49 40.92
CA SER A 124 -29.83 6.32 39.80
C SER A 124 -30.56 6.62 38.49
N CYS A 125 -29.81 6.99 37.45
CA CYS A 125 -30.33 7.19 36.12
C CYS A 125 -30.23 5.90 35.31
N SER A 126 -31.31 5.55 34.62
CA SER A 126 -31.34 4.47 33.64
C SER A 126 -32.00 4.94 32.35
N THR A 127 -32.04 4.07 31.34
CA THR A 127 -32.83 4.29 30.11
C THR A 127 -34.34 4.47 30.39
N ARG A 128 -34.83 4.09 31.58
CA ARG A 128 -36.22 4.28 32.03
C ARG A 128 -36.43 5.58 32.82
N GLY A 129 -35.41 6.41 32.96
CA GLY A 129 -35.41 7.59 33.83
C GLY A 129 -34.84 7.30 35.22
N CYS A 130 -35.16 8.19 36.15
CA CYS A 130 -34.67 8.12 37.53
C CYS A 130 -35.35 7.01 38.34
N GLY A 131 -34.57 6.27 39.12
CA GLY A 131 -35.06 5.21 39.98
C GLY A 131 -33.94 4.27 40.44
N ALA A 132 -34.30 3.07 40.89
CA ALA A 132 -33.32 2.02 41.18
C ALA A 132 -32.89 1.32 39.89
N CYS A 133 -31.63 0.88 39.82
CA CYS A 133 -31.19 0.00 38.74
C CYS A 133 -31.90 -1.35 38.83
N VAL A 134 -32.23 -1.92 37.67
CA VAL A 134 -32.87 -3.24 37.60
C VAL A 134 -31.92 -4.17 36.86
N ALA A 135 -31.72 -5.36 37.43
CA ALA A 135 -30.87 -6.38 36.86
C ALA A 135 -31.17 -6.62 35.36
N PRO A 136 -30.14 -6.76 34.51
CA PRO A 136 -28.73 -6.94 34.87
C PRO A 136 -27.94 -5.64 35.11
N GLU A 137 -28.57 -4.46 35.07
CA GLU A 137 -27.88 -3.19 35.32
C GLU A 137 -27.53 -3.03 36.80
N GLU A 138 -26.35 -2.47 37.05
CA GLU A 138 -25.86 -2.12 38.39
C GLU A 138 -25.51 -0.62 38.43
N ALA A 139 -25.58 -0.01 39.63
CA ALA A 139 -25.27 1.39 39.79
C ALA A 139 -23.75 1.62 39.79
N CYS A 140 -23.29 2.45 38.86
CA CYS A 140 -21.94 3.01 38.80
C CYS A 140 -22.05 4.52 38.90
N ASP A 141 -21.67 5.11 40.04
CA ASP A 141 -21.82 6.55 40.32
C ASP A 141 -23.23 7.10 40.02
N ARG A 142 -24.26 6.30 40.37
CA ARG A 142 -25.69 6.56 40.12
C ARG A 142 -26.09 6.54 38.64
N SER A 143 -25.30 5.92 37.78
CA SER A 143 -25.65 5.55 36.40
C SER A 143 -25.89 4.04 36.34
N CYS A 144 -27.04 3.61 35.83
CA CYS A 144 -27.37 2.19 35.71
C CYS A 144 -26.76 1.61 34.44
N VAL A 145 -25.74 0.77 34.61
CA VAL A 145 -24.94 0.21 33.50
C VAL A 145 -24.92 -1.31 33.59
N ASP A 146 -24.99 -1.98 32.44
CA ASP A 146 -24.71 -3.42 32.36
C ASP A 146 -23.22 -3.61 32.08
N LYS A 147 -22.44 -3.88 33.13
CA LYS A 147 -20.98 -4.07 33.05
C LYS A 147 -20.55 -5.25 32.17
N ARG A 148 -21.48 -6.07 31.67
CA ARG A 148 -21.17 -7.17 30.75
C ARG A 148 -21.06 -6.71 29.31
N THR A 149 -21.63 -5.55 28.99
CA THR A 149 -21.85 -5.05 27.62
C THR A 149 -21.53 -3.57 27.46
N ASP A 150 -21.48 -2.80 28.54
CA ASP A 150 -21.14 -1.38 28.53
C ASP A 150 -19.63 -1.17 28.37
N GLU A 151 -19.23 -0.50 27.30
CA GLU A 151 -17.82 -0.24 26.95
C GLU A 151 -17.16 0.85 27.80
N LEU A 152 -17.94 1.66 28.52
CA LEU A 152 -17.43 2.67 29.45
C LEU A 152 -17.34 2.14 30.89
N HIS A 153 -17.95 0.98 31.19
CA HIS A 153 -18.00 0.37 32.51
C HIS A 153 -17.79 -1.16 32.45
N CYS A 154 -16.84 -1.62 31.63
CA CYS A 154 -16.72 -3.03 31.29
C CYS A 154 -16.12 -3.87 32.42
N GLY A 155 -16.93 -4.73 33.02
CA GLY A 155 -16.61 -5.58 34.17
C GLY A 155 -16.57 -4.85 35.51
N ARG A 156 -16.21 -3.57 35.52
CA ARG A 156 -16.21 -2.68 36.70
C ARG A 156 -16.60 -1.26 36.28
N CYS A 157 -17.07 -0.47 37.24
CA CYS A 157 -17.53 0.90 36.98
C CYS A 157 -16.44 1.83 36.42
N ASP A 158 -15.18 1.58 36.73
CA ASP A 158 -14.05 2.43 36.38
C ASP A 158 -13.27 1.94 35.14
N ILE A 159 -13.79 0.95 34.40
CA ILE A 159 -13.11 0.38 33.23
C ILE A 159 -13.75 0.87 31.94
N VAL A 160 -13.07 1.84 31.31
CA VAL A 160 -13.34 2.26 29.94
C VAL A 160 -12.50 1.41 28.99
N CYS A 161 -13.14 0.82 27.99
CA CYS A 161 -12.45 0.02 26.98
C CYS A 161 -11.63 0.90 26.03
N PRO A 162 -10.45 0.41 25.59
CA PRO A 162 -9.58 1.16 24.69
C PRO A 162 -10.24 1.40 23.33
N THR A 163 -10.05 2.61 22.79
CA THR A 163 -10.53 3.02 21.46
C THR A 163 -9.34 3.21 20.52
N PRO A 164 -8.80 2.15 19.91
CA PRO A 164 -7.67 2.26 19.00
C PRO A 164 -8.08 2.87 17.66
N ALA A 165 -7.10 3.39 16.91
CA ALA A 165 -7.30 3.76 15.52
C ALA A 165 -7.77 2.53 14.71
N HIS A 166 -8.69 2.74 13.76
CA HIS A 166 -9.28 1.70 12.90
C HIS A 166 -9.97 0.57 13.67
N GLY A 167 -10.48 0.85 14.86
CA GLY A 167 -11.24 -0.09 15.66
C GLY A 167 -12.20 0.59 16.61
N LYS A 168 -13.11 -0.21 17.15
CA LYS A 168 -14.13 0.20 18.12
C LYS A 168 -14.00 -0.64 19.38
N PRO A 169 -14.17 -0.03 20.57
CA PRO A 169 -14.23 -0.79 21.81
C PRO A 169 -15.40 -1.77 21.78
N GLN A 170 -15.27 -2.88 22.49
CA GLN A 170 -16.34 -3.82 22.77
C GLN A 170 -16.21 -4.34 24.19
N CYS A 171 -17.31 -4.37 24.93
CA CYS A 171 -17.38 -5.14 26.17
C CYS A 171 -18.10 -6.47 25.90
N ILE A 172 -17.38 -7.59 26.02
CA ILE A 172 -17.96 -8.92 25.82
C ILE A 172 -17.67 -9.77 27.05
N ALA A 173 -18.75 -10.10 27.78
CA ALA A 173 -18.69 -10.87 29.01
C ALA A 173 -17.73 -10.24 30.04
N SER A 174 -17.93 -8.94 30.28
CA SER A 174 -17.18 -8.17 31.29
C SER A 174 -15.68 -8.04 31.01
N THR A 175 -15.27 -8.22 29.75
CA THR A 175 -13.87 -8.06 29.30
C THR A 175 -13.82 -7.16 28.08
N CYS A 176 -12.94 -6.16 28.10
CA CYS A 176 -12.71 -5.31 26.95
C CYS A 176 -12.07 -6.08 25.79
N ARG A 177 -12.56 -5.80 24.60
CA ARG A 177 -12.07 -6.29 23.31
C ARG A 177 -12.12 -5.14 22.31
N VAL A 178 -11.51 -5.35 21.15
CA VAL A 178 -11.54 -4.41 20.04
C VAL A 178 -12.14 -5.11 18.84
N LYS A 179 -13.11 -4.46 18.20
CA LYS A 179 -13.54 -4.83 16.85
C LYS A 179 -12.84 -3.90 15.87
N CYS A 180 -11.96 -4.45 15.05
CA CYS A 180 -11.34 -3.68 13.97
C CYS A 180 -12.33 -3.40 12.84
N ASP A 181 -12.12 -2.27 12.17
CA ASP A 181 -12.83 -1.92 10.94
C ASP A 181 -12.46 -2.90 9.81
N ASP A 182 -13.29 -2.97 8.77
CA ASP A 182 -13.06 -3.88 7.65
C ASP A 182 -11.70 -3.61 6.99
N GLY A 183 -10.94 -4.68 6.74
CA GLY A 183 -9.57 -4.60 6.24
C GLY A 183 -8.51 -4.36 7.31
N TYR A 184 -8.88 -4.25 8.59
CA TYR A 184 -7.94 -4.16 9.70
C TYR A 184 -8.06 -5.36 10.64
N LEU A 185 -6.96 -5.72 11.31
CA LEU A 185 -6.85 -6.83 12.25
C LEU A 185 -6.11 -6.41 13.51
N GLN A 186 -6.50 -6.98 14.65
CA GLN A 186 -5.76 -6.83 15.90
C GLN A 186 -4.64 -7.86 15.95
N CYS A 187 -3.42 -7.45 15.56
CA CYS A 187 -2.28 -8.35 15.37
C CYS A 187 -1.49 -8.64 16.65
N THR A 188 -1.77 -7.90 17.72
CA THR A 188 -1.22 -8.14 19.06
C THR A 188 -2.33 -8.00 20.10
N LYS A 189 -2.23 -8.77 21.18
CA LYS A 189 -3.17 -8.68 22.31
C LYS A 189 -3.11 -7.25 22.87
N ASP A 190 -4.24 -6.55 22.86
CA ASP A 190 -4.40 -5.16 23.34
C ASP A 190 -3.69 -4.09 22.48
N GLY A 191 -3.16 -4.46 21.31
CA GLY A 191 -2.57 -3.52 20.35
C GLY A 191 -3.60 -2.81 19.47
N PRO A 192 -3.14 -1.85 18.64
CA PRO A 192 -4.00 -1.16 17.69
C PRO A 192 -4.52 -2.10 16.60
N CYS A 193 -5.54 -1.64 15.86
CA CYS A 193 -5.94 -2.30 14.63
C CYS A 193 -4.98 -1.91 13.51
N GLU A 194 -4.36 -2.92 12.89
CA GLU A 194 -3.36 -2.77 11.84
C GLU A 194 -3.95 -3.22 10.51
N LEU A 195 -3.48 -2.63 9.40
CA LEU A 195 -3.95 -3.00 8.07
C LEU A 195 -3.68 -4.48 7.81
N ALA A 196 -4.71 -5.22 7.38
CA ALA A 196 -4.57 -6.59 6.91
C ALA A 196 -3.81 -6.58 5.59
N VAL A 197 -2.64 -7.20 5.57
CA VAL A 197 -1.80 -7.29 4.38
C VAL A 197 -2.07 -8.60 3.64
N PRO A 198 -2.04 -8.59 2.29
CA PRO A 198 -2.12 -9.83 1.53
C PRO A 198 -0.88 -10.69 1.78
N PHE A 199 -1.06 -12.00 1.76
CA PHE A 199 0.04 -12.95 1.69
C PHE A 199 -0.12 -13.85 0.48
N PHE A 200 1.01 -14.27 -0.07
CA PHE A 200 1.13 -15.02 -1.30
C PHE A 200 1.83 -16.33 -0.97
N ARG A 201 1.31 -17.45 -1.47
CA ARG A 201 1.95 -18.75 -1.24
C ARG A 201 3.29 -18.77 -2.00
N ASP A 202 4.36 -19.21 -1.36
CA ASP A 202 5.70 -19.34 -1.94
C ASP A 202 6.03 -20.84 -2.01
N LEU A 203 5.95 -21.42 -3.20
CA LEU A 203 6.07 -22.87 -3.43
C LEU A 203 7.48 -23.30 -3.82
N ASP A 204 8.26 -22.42 -4.44
CA ASP A 204 9.61 -22.74 -4.90
C ASP A 204 10.72 -22.15 -4.01
N GLY A 205 10.35 -21.30 -3.05
CA GLY A 205 11.21 -20.73 -2.01
C GLY A 205 12.07 -19.57 -2.47
N ASP A 206 11.66 -18.82 -3.50
CA ASP A 206 12.38 -17.65 -4.01
C ASP A 206 12.06 -16.34 -3.30
N THR A 207 11.15 -16.40 -2.31
CA THR A 207 10.68 -15.30 -1.46
C THR A 207 9.69 -14.33 -2.11
N TRP A 208 9.15 -14.71 -3.26
CA TRP A 208 7.96 -14.18 -3.90
C TRP A 208 6.88 -15.26 -3.93
N GLY A 209 5.64 -14.87 -4.13
CA GLY A 209 4.54 -15.82 -4.26
C GLY A 209 3.61 -15.42 -5.38
N GLY A 210 2.93 -16.39 -5.95
CA GLY A 210 2.04 -16.18 -7.09
C GLY A 210 0.71 -15.54 -6.67
N ALA A 211 -0.38 -16.29 -6.76
CA ALA A 211 -1.71 -15.77 -6.43
C ALA A 211 -1.87 -15.49 -4.92
N SER A 212 -2.65 -14.45 -4.59
CA SER A 212 -2.98 -14.12 -3.19
C SER A 212 -3.66 -15.32 -2.52
N ALA A 213 -3.09 -15.79 -1.42
CA ALA A 213 -3.59 -16.90 -0.62
C ALA A 213 -4.50 -16.43 0.53
N GLY A 214 -4.60 -15.10 0.75
CA GLY A 214 -5.45 -14.50 1.78
C GLY A 214 -4.88 -13.18 2.30
N SER A 215 -5.39 -12.72 3.43
CA SER A 215 -4.89 -11.54 4.13
C SER A 215 -4.81 -11.77 5.63
N GLY A 216 -3.85 -11.14 6.28
CA GLY A 216 -3.57 -11.37 7.69
C GLY A 216 -2.64 -10.31 8.28
N CYS A 217 -2.12 -10.61 9.45
CA CYS A 217 -1.15 -9.76 10.13
C CYS A 217 0.24 -9.92 9.51
N ALA A 218 0.91 -8.80 9.22
CA ALA A 218 2.23 -8.80 8.57
C ALA A 218 3.31 -9.52 9.40
N ASN A 219 3.17 -9.54 10.72
CA ASN A 219 4.04 -10.24 11.66
C ASN A 219 3.65 -11.70 11.91
N ALA A 220 2.57 -12.19 11.30
CA ALA A 220 2.05 -13.55 11.46
C ALA A 220 1.76 -14.19 10.10
N VAL A 221 2.71 -14.07 9.16
CA VAL A 221 2.62 -14.70 7.84
C VAL A 221 2.64 -16.23 8.01
N PRO A 222 1.69 -16.97 7.41
CA PRO A 222 1.67 -18.43 7.45
C PRO A 222 2.96 -19.05 6.90
N LEU A 223 3.34 -20.22 7.43
CA LEU A 223 4.49 -20.96 6.91
C LEU A 223 4.29 -21.31 5.42
N GLY A 224 5.31 -21.04 4.59
CA GLY A 224 5.24 -21.22 3.14
C GLY A 224 4.48 -20.11 2.40
N ALA A 225 4.31 -18.95 3.03
CA ALA A 225 3.79 -17.75 2.39
C ALA A 225 4.73 -16.56 2.64
N VAL A 226 4.61 -15.54 1.78
CA VAL A 226 5.39 -14.30 1.78
C VAL A 226 4.47 -13.09 1.58
N LEU A 227 4.99 -11.89 1.84
CA LEU A 227 4.26 -10.63 1.64
C LEU A 227 4.43 -10.02 0.25
N ARG A 228 5.35 -10.58 -0.54
CA ARG A 228 5.66 -10.10 -1.90
C ARG A 228 4.95 -10.98 -2.91
N GLY A 229 4.01 -10.41 -3.64
CA GLY A 229 3.29 -11.07 -4.71
C GLY A 229 3.89 -10.76 -6.07
N GLY A 230 3.50 -11.51 -7.09
CA GLY A 230 3.88 -11.27 -8.48
C GLY A 230 4.87 -12.27 -9.05
N ASP A 231 5.14 -13.36 -8.34
CA ASP A 231 5.80 -14.51 -8.93
C ASP A 231 4.97 -15.02 -10.13
N CYS A 232 5.62 -15.08 -11.29
CA CYS A 232 5.00 -15.55 -12.53
C CYS A 232 5.04 -17.07 -12.67
N ASN A 233 5.83 -17.76 -11.84
CA ASN A 233 5.96 -19.21 -11.80
C ASN A 233 6.36 -19.77 -10.43
N ASP A 234 5.36 -20.15 -9.63
CA ASP A 234 5.51 -20.83 -8.32
C ASP A 234 6.24 -22.21 -8.34
N ALA A 235 6.86 -22.60 -9.45
CA ALA A 235 7.66 -23.82 -9.58
C ALA A 235 9.09 -23.56 -10.08
N GLU A 236 9.48 -22.30 -10.32
CA GLU A 236 10.78 -21.88 -10.83
C GLU A 236 11.36 -20.77 -9.98
N ARG A 237 12.24 -21.15 -9.05
CA ARG A 237 12.89 -20.27 -8.08
C ARG A 237 13.62 -19.06 -8.68
N ASN A 238 13.97 -19.08 -9.97
CA ASN A 238 14.64 -17.97 -10.61
C ASN A 238 13.67 -16.96 -11.26
N ALA A 239 12.37 -17.27 -11.33
CA ALA A 239 11.36 -16.48 -12.02
C ALA A 239 10.60 -15.60 -11.04
N PHE A 240 11.11 -14.41 -10.77
CA PHE A 240 10.50 -13.47 -9.83
C PHE A 240 10.66 -12.01 -10.26
N PRO A 241 9.76 -11.11 -9.80
CA PRO A 241 9.84 -9.68 -10.08
C PRO A 241 11.22 -9.06 -9.84
N GLY A 242 11.81 -8.51 -10.89
CA GLY A 242 13.08 -7.80 -10.83
C GLY A 242 14.32 -8.70 -10.79
N GLN A 243 14.22 -9.96 -11.25
CA GLN A 243 15.38 -10.78 -11.56
C GLN A 243 16.37 -10.04 -12.47
N THR A 244 17.67 -10.28 -12.26
CA THR A 244 18.73 -9.61 -13.04
C THR A 244 19.63 -10.57 -13.80
N ALA A 245 19.65 -11.84 -13.41
CA ALA A 245 20.38 -12.90 -14.10
C ALA A 245 19.68 -13.29 -15.41
N PHE A 246 20.46 -13.74 -16.39
CA PHE A 246 19.97 -14.24 -17.67
C PHE A 246 20.20 -15.75 -17.74
N PHE A 247 19.22 -16.47 -18.28
CA PHE A 247 19.19 -17.93 -18.34
C PHE A 247 19.00 -18.40 -19.78
N GLY A 248 19.79 -19.40 -20.17
CA GLY A 248 19.72 -20.01 -21.51
C GLY A 248 18.72 -21.17 -21.63
N THR A 249 18.15 -21.59 -20.51
CA THR A 249 17.16 -22.68 -20.41
C THR A 249 15.80 -22.04 -20.14
N PRO A 250 14.70 -22.48 -20.80
CA PRO A 250 13.37 -22.00 -20.47
C PRO A 250 12.82 -22.70 -19.23
N TYR A 251 11.89 -22.05 -18.54
CA TYR A 251 10.99 -22.71 -17.60
C TYR A 251 9.62 -22.98 -18.24
N GLY A 252 8.84 -23.89 -17.65
CA GLY A 252 7.48 -24.21 -18.09
C GLY A 252 6.51 -23.12 -17.64
N ALA A 253 5.96 -22.36 -18.57
CA ALA A 253 5.05 -21.26 -18.27
C ALA A 253 3.66 -21.78 -17.83
N SER A 254 2.96 -21.01 -17.00
CA SER A 254 1.64 -21.34 -16.46
C SER A 254 0.55 -21.54 -17.52
N ASN A 255 0.77 -21.07 -18.75
CA ASN A 255 -0.10 -21.28 -19.91
C ASN A 255 0.18 -22.60 -20.68
N GLY A 256 1.06 -23.46 -20.17
CA GLY A 256 1.48 -24.71 -20.81
C GLY A 256 2.56 -24.56 -21.89
N GLY A 257 3.08 -23.34 -22.09
CA GLY A 257 4.20 -23.05 -22.99
C GLY A 257 5.56 -23.04 -22.27
N THR A 258 6.56 -22.47 -22.93
CA THR A 258 7.86 -22.16 -22.33
C THR A 258 8.07 -20.65 -22.26
N SER A 259 8.72 -20.20 -21.20
CA SER A 259 9.04 -18.79 -20.96
C SER A 259 10.51 -18.62 -20.59
N PHE A 260 11.04 -17.44 -20.94
CA PHE A 260 12.31 -16.92 -20.45
C PHE A 260 12.13 -15.59 -19.71
N ASP A 261 10.89 -15.18 -19.42
CA ASP A 261 10.57 -14.02 -18.60
C ASP A 261 10.80 -14.38 -17.12
N TYR A 262 12.07 -14.40 -16.72
CA TYR A 262 12.52 -14.66 -15.37
C TYR A 262 12.38 -13.43 -14.46
N ASP A 263 12.23 -12.22 -15.00
CA ASP A 263 11.99 -11.01 -14.19
C ASP A 263 10.50 -10.63 -14.03
N CYS A 264 9.62 -11.46 -14.59
CA CYS A 264 8.16 -11.40 -14.46
C CYS A 264 7.55 -10.05 -14.88
N ASP A 265 8.17 -9.35 -15.85
CA ASP A 265 7.69 -8.06 -16.35
C ASP A 265 6.80 -8.19 -17.60
N GLY A 266 6.66 -9.42 -18.12
CA GLY A 266 5.88 -9.76 -19.30
C GLY A 266 6.68 -9.68 -20.62
N VAL A 267 7.98 -9.41 -20.58
CA VAL A 267 8.84 -9.25 -21.76
C VAL A 267 10.18 -9.98 -21.57
N GLU A 268 10.50 -10.85 -22.52
CA GLU A 268 11.78 -11.55 -22.52
C GLU A 268 12.91 -10.64 -22.99
N LEU A 269 13.70 -10.15 -22.05
CA LEU A 269 14.86 -9.32 -22.31
C LEU A 269 16.08 -10.19 -22.64
N GLY A 270 16.72 -9.89 -23.78
CA GLY A 270 17.92 -10.60 -24.19
C GLY A 270 19.18 -10.15 -23.45
N GLY A 271 20.06 -11.12 -23.17
CA GLY A 271 21.35 -10.87 -22.52
C GLY A 271 22.26 -9.89 -23.26
N PRO A 272 23.10 -9.14 -22.53
CA PRO A 272 24.00 -8.17 -23.13
C PRO A 272 25.05 -8.86 -24.03
N GLY A 273 25.39 -8.22 -25.15
CA GLY A 273 26.44 -8.69 -26.05
C GLY A 273 26.03 -9.85 -26.97
N GLN A 274 24.75 -10.24 -27.00
CA GLN A 274 24.22 -11.25 -27.91
C GLN A 274 23.29 -10.57 -28.93
N ALA A 275 23.49 -10.81 -30.22
CA ALA A 275 22.72 -10.18 -31.29
C ALA A 275 22.14 -11.20 -32.27
N ALA A 276 21.04 -10.84 -32.94
CA ALA A 276 20.48 -11.63 -34.04
C ALA A 276 21.46 -11.67 -35.22
N GLY A 277 21.66 -12.87 -35.76
CA GLY A 277 22.36 -13.05 -37.03
C GLY A 277 21.43 -12.82 -38.21
N VAL A 278 22.01 -12.44 -39.35
CA VAL A 278 21.30 -12.29 -40.63
C VAL A 278 21.95 -13.19 -41.66
N CYS A 279 21.14 -13.93 -42.42
CA CYS A 279 21.58 -14.75 -43.53
C CYS A 279 20.59 -14.57 -44.69
N ALA A 280 20.94 -13.69 -45.63
CA ALA A 280 20.09 -13.38 -46.78
C ALA A 280 20.43 -14.28 -47.98
N SER A 281 19.41 -14.88 -48.60
CA SER A 281 19.52 -15.55 -49.90
C SER A 281 19.20 -14.57 -51.03
N GLY A 282 20.23 -13.96 -51.61
CA GLY A 282 20.11 -13.07 -52.77
C GLY A 282 21.31 -13.20 -53.71
N PRO A 283 21.13 -13.00 -55.04
CA PRO A 283 22.20 -13.15 -56.00
C PRO A 283 23.09 -11.89 -56.02
N VAL A 284 24.03 -11.77 -55.08
CA VAL A 284 25.42 -11.28 -55.32
C VAL A 284 26.20 -11.14 -54.00
N ALA A 285 27.24 -11.97 -53.88
CA ALA A 285 28.65 -11.58 -53.77
C ALA A 285 29.00 -10.19 -53.18
N SER A 286 28.47 -9.86 -52.03
CA SER A 286 29.16 -8.99 -51.08
C SER A 286 28.95 -9.56 -49.69
N SER A 287 29.92 -9.37 -48.80
CA SER A 287 29.79 -9.62 -47.37
C SER A 287 28.59 -8.90 -46.70
N ALA A 288 27.76 -8.18 -47.46
CA ALA A 288 26.59 -7.42 -47.00
C ALA A 288 25.34 -8.27 -46.69
N GLY A 289 25.32 -9.56 -47.06
CA GLY A 289 24.17 -10.46 -46.82
C GLY A 289 24.25 -11.33 -45.57
N CYS A 290 25.40 -11.31 -44.86
CA CYS A 290 25.63 -12.14 -43.68
C CYS A 290 26.09 -11.28 -42.49
N SER A 291 25.44 -11.46 -41.35
CA SER A 291 25.87 -10.91 -40.06
C SER A 291 25.94 -12.05 -39.04
N PRO A 292 27.09 -12.29 -38.40
CA PRO A 292 27.18 -13.32 -37.38
C PRO A 292 26.25 -13.02 -36.21
N GLY A 293 25.68 -14.06 -35.62
CA GLY A 293 24.76 -13.91 -34.50
C GLY A 293 23.78 -15.06 -34.41
N TYR A 294 22.86 -14.99 -33.47
CA TYR A 294 21.90 -16.06 -33.19
C TYR A 294 20.82 -16.16 -34.27
N THR A 295 20.44 -17.38 -34.62
CA THR A 295 19.26 -17.63 -35.45
C THR A 295 18.00 -17.50 -34.60
N LYS A 296 16.91 -17.00 -35.17
CA LYS A 296 15.61 -16.96 -34.48
C LYS A 296 15.07 -18.38 -34.27
N THR A 297 14.49 -18.63 -33.11
CA THR A 297 13.65 -19.80 -32.83
C THR A 297 12.27 -19.63 -33.50
N ALA A 298 11.42 -20.65 -33.39
CA ALA A 298 10.02 -20.57 -33.84
C ALA A 298 9.10 -19.84 -32.85
N ARG A 299 9.64 -19.36 -31.71
CA ARG A 299 8.85 -18.69 -30.67
C ARG A 299 8.40 -17.32 -31.15
N SER A 300 7.15 -16.98 -30.89
CA SER A 300 6.52 -15.71 -31.25
C SER A 300 5.36 -15.41 -30.29
N GLY A 301 4.96 -14.15 -30.22
CA GLY A 301 3.92 -13.69 -29.29
C GLY A 301 4.27 -12.31 -28.73
N ALA A 302 3.34 -11.71 -28.00
CA ALA A 302 3.62 -10.50 -27.25
C ALA A 302 4.65 -10.81 -26.14
N GLY A 303 5.62 -9.93 -25.93
CA GLY A 303 6.67 -10.11 -24.93
C GLY A 303 7.74 -11.16 -25.27
N VAL A 304 7.49 -12.08 -26.21
CA VAL A 304 8.43 -13.14 -26.57
C VAL A 304 9.59 -12.59 -27.40
N ASN A 305 10.82 -12.90 -26.98
CA ASN A 305 12.00 -12.62 -27.77
C ASN A 305 12.40 -13.88 -28.54
N PRO A 306 12.36 -13.84 -29.89
CA PRO A 306 12.56 -15.02 -30.72
C PRO A 306 13.99 -15.56 -30.65
N LEU A 307 14.94 -14.84 -30.05
CA LEU A 307 16.30 -15.32 -29.86
C LEU A 307 16.46 -16.18 -28.61
N CYS A 308 15.62 -16.02 -27.58
CA CYS A 308 15.78 -16.71 -26.30
C CYS A 308 15.82 -18.23 -26.46
N GLY A 309 16.82 -18.85 -25.82
CA GLY A 309 17.08 -20.29 -25.91
C GLY A 309 17.67 -20.76 -27.25
N SER A 310 17.91 -19.87 -28.21
CA SER A 310 18.54 -20.25 -29.48
C SER A 310 19.94 -20.78 -29.23
N ALA A 311 20.20 -22.02 -29.62
CA ALA A 311 21.51 -22.67 -29.53
C ALA A 311 22.23 -22.70 -30.88
N GLN A 312 21.74 -21.94 -31.87
CA GLN A 312 22.29 -21.91 -33.22
C GLN A 312 22.57 -20.47 -33.63
N GLY A 313 23.64 -20.27 -34.39
CA GLY A 313 23.97 -18.97 -34.96
C GLY A 313 24.50 -19.07 -36.38
N TYR A 314 24.47 -17.97 -37.10
CA TYR A 314 25.14 -17.83 -38.39
C TYR A 314 26.61 -17.48 -38.19
N ALA A 315 27.47 -18.12 -38.97
CA ALA A 315 28.85 -17.74 -39.21
C ALA A 315 29.00 -17.32 -40.67
N CYS A 316 29.75 -16.26 -40.92
CA CYS A 316 30.02 -15.79 -42.28
C CYS A 316 31.37 -16.34 -42.73
N ASP A 317 31.36 -17.21 -43.73
CA ASP A 317 32.54 -17.90 -44.25
C ASP A 317 32.96 -17.43 -45.65
N GLY A 318 32.23 -16.46 -46.22
CA GLY A 318 32.50 -15.93 -47.56
C GLY A 318 32.23 -16.93 -48.69
N SER A 319 31.59 -18.07 -48.39
CA SER A 319 31.21 -19.08 -49.38
C SER A 319 29.81 -18.82 -49.97
N ALA A 320 29.33 -19.66 -50.89
CA ALA A 320 27.96 -19.58 -51.41
C ALA A 320 27.20 -20.84 -50.97
N PRO A 321 26.13 -20.74 -50.16
CA PRO A 321 25.54 -19.51 -49.59
C PRO A 321 26.46 -18.79 -48.58
N PRO A 322 26.29 -17.46 -48.37
CA PRO A 322 27.22 -16.60 -47.60
C PRO A 322 27.31 -16.86 -46.09
N CYS A 323 26.63 -17.91 -45.61
CA CYS A 323 26.47 -18.22 -44.20
C CYS A 323 26.34 -19.73 -43.98
N THR A 324 27.01 -20.21 -42.94
CA THR A 324 26.80 -21.55 -42.36
C THR A 324 26.20 -21.42 -40.97
N THR A 325 25.39 -22.39 -40.55
CA THR A 325 24.92 -22.47 -39.16
C THR A 325 25.96 -23.17 -38.30
N ARG A 326 26.12 -22.70 -37.06
CA ARG A 326 27.01 -23.30 -36.08
C ARG A 326 26.33 -23.35 -34.71
N PRO A 327 26.56 -24.42 -33.92
CA PRO A 327 26.15 -24.45 -32.52
C PRO A 327 26.79 -23.32 -31.70
N LEU A 328 26.00 -22.73 -30.81
CA LEU A 328 26.41 -21.73 -29.82
C LEU A 328 25.87 -22.13 -28.43
N ALA A 329 26.42 -21.51 -27.38
CA ALA A 329 25.76 -21.54 -26.08
C ALA A 329 24.37 -20.89 -26.20
N PRO A 330 23.31 -21.43 -25.54
CA PRO A 330 21.96 -20.89 -25.66
C PRO A 330 21.91 -19.39 -25.38
N TYR A 331 21.16 -18.66 -26.21
CA TYR A 331 20.90 -17.24 -26.00
C TYR A 331 20.16 -17.06 -24.67
N ALA A 332 20.77 -16.31 -23.76
CA ALA A 332 20.26 -16.16 -22.41
C ALA A 332 19.28 -15.00 -22.36
N CYS A 333 18.16 -15.22 -21.68
CA CYS A 333 17.12 -14.22 -21.49
C CYS A 333 16.69 -14.19 -20.04
N ARG A 334 16.00 -13.11 -19.70
CA ARG A 334 15.25 -12.98 -18.47
C ARG A 334 13.94 -12.28 -18.75
#